data_AF-A0A2V6P5W2-F1
#
_entry.id   AF-A0A2V6P5W2-F1
#
_cell.length_a   1.000
_cell.length_b   1.000
_cell.length_c   1.000
_cell.angle_alpha   90.00
_cell.angle_beta   90.00
_cell.angle_gamma   90.00
#
_symmetry.space_group_name_H-M   'P 1'
#
loop_
_entity.id
_entity.type
_entity.pdbx_description
1 polymer ?
#
loop_
_entity_poly.entity_id
_entity_poly.type
_entity_poly.pdbx_seq_one_letter_code
_entity_poly.pdbx_strand_id
1 'polypeptide(L)'
;AGLKRLALIWAQAHGYSICAIEVRLPQCRYRADIVAYRPEPKAAGSTAIFECKQALPDLRRDNGCSAELRARLQTVHRRRLLLEKHLRVHYPHLRVTNSLFPEFDSHNFAAIEHHNYGQVLRELNALQSRLSGCTKFEKLLRYGCANLCFLVLPNELFRASEIPVGWGALVESNGTLALMGKPTWHNTTPENRIHFLERIAAAGTRSLNREFRISFEEVLSSRSRAGL
;
A
#
# COMPACT_ATOMS: atom_id res chain seq x y z
N ALA A 1 -14.44 6.63 9.20
CA ALA A 1 -14.69 7.66 8.15
C ALA A 1 -13.51 8.61 7.94
N GLY A 2 -12.79 9.02 9.00
CA GLY A 2 -11.67 9.99 8.90
C GLY A 2 -10.56 9.62 7.91
N LEU A 3 -9.95 8.44 8.05
CA LEU A 3 -8.81 8.05 7.20
C LEU A 3 -9.13 8.03 5.70
N LYS A 4 -10.32 7.56 5.31
CA LYS A 4 -10.71 7.54 3.89
C LYS A 4 -10.83 8.95 3.32
N ARG A 5 -11.40 9.88 4.08
CA ARG A 5 -11.47 11.29 3.69
C ARG A 5 -10.07 11.89 3.52
N LEU A 6 -9.19 11.66 4.49
CA LEU A 6 -7.82 12.17 4.43
C LEU A 6 -7.02 11.58 3.27
N ALA A 7 -7.21 10.29 3.00
CA ALA A 7 -6.57 9.61 1.87
C ALA A 7 -7.07 10.14 0.52
N LEU A 8 -8.36 10.45 0.38
CA LEU A 8 -8.89 11.11 -0.83
C LEU A 8 -8.27 12.50 -1.04
N ILE A 9 -8.24 13.32 0.01
CA ILE A 9 -7.64 14.66 -0.06
C ILE A 9 -6.17 14.57 -0.44
N TRP A 10 -5.42 13.67 0.21
CA TRP A 10 -4.02 13.43 -0.10
C TRP A 10 -3.85 12.97 -1.55
N ALA A 11 -4.63 12.00 -2.01
CA ALA A 11 -4.55 11.49 -3.37
C ALA A 11 -4.78 12.59 -4.41
N GLN A 12 -5.83 13.40 -4.24
CA GLN A 12 -6.16 14.51 -5.12
C GLN A 12 -5.08 15.61 -5.12
N ALA A 13 -4.55 15.96 -3.94
CA ALA A 13 -3.44 16.91 -3.81
C ALA A 13 -2.17 16.42 -4.53
N HIS A 14 -2.01 15.10 -4.68
CA HIS A 14 -0.93 14.47 -5.44
C HIS A 14 -1.36 14.10 -6.87
N GLY A 15 -2.35 14.80 -7.45
CA GLY A 15 -2.72 14.67 -8.86
C GLY A 15 -3.59 13.45 -9.22
N TYR A 16 -3.96 12.60 -8.26
CA TYR A 16 -4.96 11.57 -8.51
C TYR A 16 -6.37 12.19 -8.52
N SER A 17 -6.74 12.79 -9.65
CA SER A 17 -8.00 13.52 -9.79
C SER A 17 -9.24 12.63 -9.88
N ILE A 18 -9.06 11.36 -10.25
CA ILE A 18 -10.17 10.40 -10.42
C ILE A 18 -10.10 9.40 -9.27
N CYS A 19 -11.04 9.47 -8.32
CA CYS A 19 -11.05 8.63 -7.12
C CYS A 19 -12.41 7.97 -6.89
N ALA A 20 -12.42 6.80 -6.25
CA ALA A 20 -13.63 6.18 -5.74
C ALA A 20 -13.36 5.38 -4.47
N ILE A 21 -14.41 5.19 -3.67
CA ILE A 21 -14.39 4.45 -2.42
C ILE A 21 -15.07 3.08 -2.56
N GLU A 22 -14.65 2.11 -1.76
CA GLU A 22 -15.23 0.76 -1.72
C GLU A 22 -15.31 0.09 -3.10
N VAL A 23 -14.19 0.05 -3.83
CA VAL A 23 -14.16 -0.40 -5.21
C VAL A 23 -13.62 -1.82 -5.33
N ARG A 24 -14.38 -2.69 -6.01
CA ARG A 24 -13.92 -4.04 -6.36
C ARG A 24 -12.88 -3.96 -7.46
N LEU A 25 -11.76 -4.66 -7.27
CA LEU A 25 -10.62 -4.60 -8.17
C LEU A 25 -10.80 -5.54 -9.38
N PRO A 26 -10.20 -5.21 -10.55
CA PRO A 26 -10.42 -5.94 -11.80
C PRO A 26 -9.88 -7.37 -11.80
N GLN A 27 -8.75 -7.64 -11.14
CA GLN A 27 -8.06 -8.94 -11.18
C GLN A 27 -8.29 -9.81 -9.94
N CYS A 28 -9.13 -9.37 -8.99
CA CYS A 28 -9.36 -10.14 -7.79
C CYS A 28 -10.73 -9.86 -7.15
N ARG A 29 -11.12 -10.72 -6.21
CA ARG A 29 -12.36 -10.53 -5.43
C ARG A 29 -12.28 -9.43 -4.38
N TYR A 30 -11.11 -8.83 -4.19
CA TYR A 30 -10.90 -7.87 -3.13
C TYR A 30 -11.53 -6.52 -3.47
N ARG A 31 -11.98 -5.86 -2.40
CA ARG A 31 -12.42 -4.48 -2.42
C ARG A 31 -11.36 -3.62 -1.77
N ALA A 32 -10.96 -2.56 -2.47
CA ALA A 32 -10.10 -1.53 -1.95
C ALA A 32 -10.94 -0.45 -1.26
N ASP A 33 -10.43 0.08 -0.15
CA ASP A 33 -11.10 1.18 0.55
C ASP A 33 -11.17 2.42 -0.35
N ILE A 34 -10.06 2.75 -1.01
CA ILE A 34 -9.98 3.79 -2.04
C ILE A 34 -9.15 3.29 -3.20
N VAL A 35 -9.58 3.65 -4.40
CA VAL A 35 -8.81 3.56 -5.63
C VAL A 35 -8.71 4.95 -6.23
N ALA A 36 -7.57 5.23 -6.86
CA ALA A 36 -7.31 6.52 -7.46
C ALA A 36 -6.57 6.37 -8.78
N TYR A 37 -6.84 7.26 -9.72
CA TYR A 37 -6.19 7.35 -11.02
C TYR A 37 -5.71 8.78 -11.25
N ARG A 38 -4.45 8.89 -11.67
CA ARG A 38 -3.77 10.12 -12.06
C ARG A 38 -3.64 10.09 -13.59
N PRO A 39 -4.44 10.89 -14.33
CA PRO A 39 -4.29 11.02 -15.76
C PRO A 39 -2.91 11.58 -16.13
N GLU A 40 -2.41 11.15 -17.29
CA GLU A 40 -1.21 11.74 -17.90
C GLU A 40 -1.58 12.21 -19.31
N PRO A 41 -1.26 13.46 -19.71
CA PRO A 41 -1.76 14.03 -20.98
C PRO A 41 -1.33 13.29 -22.26
N LYS A 42 -0.23 12.54 -22.21
CA LYS A 42 0.40 11.92 -23.39
C LYS A 42 0.69 10.43 -23.20
N ALA A 43 0.23 9.83 -22.11
CA ALA A 43 0.53 8.44 -21.76
C ALA A 43 -0.62 7.83 -20.96
N ALA A 44 -0.60 6.50 -20.82
CA ALA A 44 -1.48 5.84 -19.88
C ALA A 44 -1.10 6.30 -18.46
N GLY A 45 -2.03 7.00 -17.80
CA GLY A 45 -1.86 7.47 -16.43
C GLY A 45 -1.60 6.36 -15.40
N SER A 46 -1.40 6.75 -14.15
CA SER A 46 -1.04 5.86 -13.05
C SER A 46 -2.21 5.59 -12.09
N THR A 47 -2.23 4.38 -11.54
CA THR A 47 -3.26 3.88 -10.63
C THR A 47 -2.69 3.71 -9.22
N ALA A 48 -3.50 3.99 -8.21
CA ALA A 48 -3.16 3.79 -6.81
C ALA A 48 -4.30 3.12 -6.02
N ILE A 49 -3.92 2.25 -5.09
CA ILE A 49 -4.82 1.66 -4.09
C ILE A 49 -4.45 2.21 -2.71
N PHE A 50 -5.44 2.57 -1.92
CA PHE A 50 -5.25 2.95 -0.52
C PHE A 50 -6.10 2.04 0.37
N GLU A 51 -5.47 1.42 1.36
CA GLU A 51 -6.10 0.56 2.36
C GLU A 51 -6.02 1.24 3.73
N CYS A 52 -7.17 1.58 4.30
CA CYS A 52 -7.27 2.29 5.57
C CYS A 52 -7.41 1.28 6.71
N LYS A 53 -6.44 1.20 7.61
CA LYS A 53 -6.52 0.33 8.79
C LYS A 53 -6.55 1.15 10.07
N GLN A 54 -7.60 0.94 10.86
CA GLN A 54 -7.80 1.59 12.16
C GLN A 54 -7.50 0.67 13.34
N ALA A 55 -7.11 -0.59 13.08
CA ALA A 55 -6.81 -1.56 14.12
C ALA A 55 -5.71 -2.52 13.64
N LEU A 56 -4.74 -2.80 14.52
CA LEU A 56 -3.68 -3.78 14.25
C LEU A 56 -4.22 -5.18 13.91
N PRO A 57 -5.26 -5.71 14.59
CA PRO A 57 -5.82 -7.01 14.23
C PRO A 57 -6.27 -7.11 12.76
N ASP A 58 -6.89 -6.05 12.23
CA ASP A 58 -7.34 -6.03 10.83
C ASP A 58 -6.18 -5.93 9.85
N LEU A 59 -5.18 -5.09 10.14
CA LEU A 59 -3.94 -5.04 9.36
C LEU A 59 -3.27 -6.41 9.31
N ARG A 60 -3.17 -7.07 10.47
CA ARG A 60 -2.50 -8.37 10.62
C ARG A 60 -3.24 -9.51 9.95
N ARG A 61 -4.58 -9.47 9.97
CA ARG A 61 -5.44 -10.40 9.23
C ARG A 61 -5.18 -10.28 7.73
N ASP A 62 -5.16 -9.06 7.21
CA ASP A 62 -4.92 -8.83 5.78
C ASP A 62 -3.48 -9.13 5.35
N ASN A 63 -2.52 -8.99 6.28
CA ASN A 63 -1.14 -9.47 6.17
C ASN A 63 -1.01 -11.00 6.27
N GLY A 64 -2.08 -11.75 6.58
CA GLY A 64 -2.06 -13.22 6.74
C GLY A 64 -0.97 -13.76 7.66
N CYS A 65 -0.50 -12.96 8.61
CA CYS A 65 0.68 -13.24 9.42
C CYS A 65 0.28 -13.90 10.74
N SER A 66 0.67 -15.17 10.95
CA SER A 66 0.46 -15.88 12.22
C SER A 66 1.17 -15.16 13.38
N ALA A 67 0.66 -15.32 14.60
CA ALA A 67 1.26 -14.69 15.79
C ALA A 67 2.73 -15.09 15.98
N GLU A 68 3.06 -16.36 15.68
CA GLU A 68 4.41 -16.91 15.74
C GLU A 68 5.34 -16.31 14.69
N LEU A 69 4.88 -16.21 13.43
CA LEU A 69 5.64 -15.59 12.34
C LEU A 69 5.92 -14.11 12.64
N ARG A 70 4.97 -13.42 13.27
CA ARG A 70 5.12 -12.03 13.71
C ARG A 70 6.15 -11.87 14.82
N ALA A 71 6.08 -12.71 15.85
CA ALA A 71 7.07 -12.70 16.93
C ALA A 71 8.48 -12.96 16.39
N ARG A 72 8.60 -13.86 15.41
CA ARG A 72 9.86 -14.13 14.72
C ARG A 72 10.34 -12.93 13.91
N LEU A 73 9.48 -12.29 13.11
CA LEU A 73 9.82 -11.09 12.34
C LEU A 73 10.29 -9.94 13.23
N GLN A 74 9.61 -9.69 14.35
CA GLN A 74 10.02 -8.67 15.32
C GLN A 74 11.39 -8.99 15.93
N THR A 75 11.63 -10.26 16.27
CA THR A 75 12.92 -10.72 16.81
C THR A 75 14.05 -10.49 15.81
N VAL A 76 13.86 -10.89 14.54
CA VAL A 76 14.86 -10.74 13.48
C VAL A 76 15.09 -9.26 13.15
N HIS A 77 14.03 -8.44 13.12
CA HIS A 77 14.14 -7.00 12.92
C HIS A 77 14.91 -6.31 14.06
N ARG A 78 14.63 -6.66 15.32
CA ARG A 78 15.39 -6.13 16.47
C ARG A 78 16.86 -6.53 16.40
N ARG A 79 17.15 -7.78 16.01
CA ARG A 79 18.51 -8.26 15.81
C ARG A 79 19.23 -7.49 14.70
N ARG A 80 18.54 -7.17 13.60
CA ARG A 80 19.06 -6.31 12.52
C ARG A 80 19.48 -4.95 13.06
N LEU A 81 18.58 -4.25 13.76
CA LEU A 81 18.88 -2.92 14.31
C LEU A 81 20.07 -2.93 15.27
N LEU A 82 20.17 -3.97 16.11
CA LEU A 82 21.29 -4.11 17.05
C LEU A 82 22.62 -4.36 16.32
N LEU A 83 22.62 -5.22 15.30
CA LEU A 83 23.79 -5.45 14.47
C LEU A 83 24.20 -4.18 13.73
N GLU A 84 23.25 -3.46 13.10
CA GLU A 84 23.54 -2.19 12.45
C GLU A 84 24.15 -1.19 13.42
N LYS A 85 23.64 -1.09 14.66
CA LYS A 85 24.22 -0.24 15.70
C LYS A 85 25.70 -0.57 15.96
N HIS A 86 26.06 -1.85 16.10
CA HIS A 86 27.44 -2.27 16.33
C HIS A 86 28.32 -2.08 15.08
N LEU A 87 27.80 -2.41 13.89
CA LEU A 87 28.53 -2.25 12.64
C LEU A 87 28.88 -0.79 12.36
N ARG A 88 28.03 0.17 12.75
CA ARG A 88 28.35 1.61 12.65
C ARG A 88 29.59 1.99 13.46
N VAL A 89 29.81 1.35 14.61
CA VAL A 89 30.98 1.61 15.47
C VAL A 89 32.26 1.06 14.84
N HIS A 90 32.20 -0.15 14.30
CA HIS A 90 33.38 -0.83 13.74
C HIS A 90 33.72 -0.42 12.31
N TYR A 91 32.73 -0.01 11.53
CA TYR A 91 32.88 0.33 10.12
C TYR A 91 32.35 1.75 9.80
N PRO A 92 32.90 2.80 10.43
CA PRO A 92 32.44 4.18 10.20
C PRO A 92 32.65 4.65 8.76
N HIS A 93 33.62 4.07 8.04
CA HIS A 93 33.91 4.37 6.64
C HIS A 93 32.81 3.92 5.65
N LEU A 94 31.84 3.10 6.10
CA LEU A 94 30.69 2.68 5.28
C LEU A 94 29.55 3.70 5.26
N ARG A 95 29.70 4.81 5.98
CA ARG A 95 28.74 5.90 6.02
C ARG A 95 28.62 6.54 4.64
N VAL A 96 27.39 6.68 4.18
CA VAL A 96 27.05 7.34 2.92
C VAL A 96 26.45 8.69 3.27
N THR A 97 27.18 9.77 2.97
CA THR A 97 26.73 11.16 3.19
C THR A 97 25.67 11.53 2.17
N ASN A 98 24.42 11.17 2.49
CA ASN A 98 23.26 11.42 1.65
C ASN A 98 22.15 12.19 2.37
N SER A 99 22.40 12.63 3.61
CA SER A 99 21.52 13.48 4.39
C SER A 99 22.17 14.83 4.72
N LEU A 100 21.34 15.85 4.91
CA LEU A 100 21.75 17.16 5.43
C LEU A 100 22.24 17.10 6.88
N PHE A 101 21.82 16.08 7.63
CA PHE A 101 22.24 15.87 9.01
C PHE A 101 23.01 14.55 9.16
N PRO A 102 24.23 14.58 9.73
CA PRO A 102 25.08 13.42 9.96
C PRO A 102 24.43 12.19 10.59
N GLU A 103 23.53 12.41 11.54
CA GLU A 103 22.82 11.36 12.29
C GLU A 103 21.81 10.56 11.45
N PHE A 104 21.40 11.10 10.29
CA PHE A 104 20.49 10.43 9.36
C PHE A 104 21.20 9.85 8.14
N ASP A 105 22.53 9.92 8.08
CA ASP A 105 23.28 9.30 6.99
C ASP A 105 23.10 7.79 6.97
N SER A 106 22.84 7.28 5.77
CA SER A 106 22.73 5.85 5.53
C SER A 106 24.10 5.16 5.59
N HIS A 107 24.12 3.83 5.72
CA HIS A 107 25.36 3.07 5.79
C HIS A 107 25.29 1.89 4.82
N ASN A 108 26.32 1.72 3.98
CA ASN A 108 26.40 0.65 3.00
C ASN A 108 27.02 -0.63 3.58
N PHE A 109 26.28 -1.33 4.45
CA PHE A 109 26.72 -2.61 5.02
C PHE A 109 26.84 -3.75 4.01
N ALA A 110 26.31 -3.59 2.79
CA ALA A 110 26.46 -4.60 1.74
C ALA A 110 27.91 -4.73 1.27
N ALA A 111 28.73 -3.68 1.44
CA ALA A 111 30.12 -3.66 0.99
C ALA A 111 31.09 -4.56 1.80
N ILE A 112 30.69 -5.02 3.00
CA ILE A 112 31.58 -5.78 3.90
C ILE A 112 31.25 -7.27 4.03
N GLU A 113 30.26 -7.77 3.26
CA GLU A 113 29.86 -9.18 3.24
C GLU A 113 29.71 -9.83 4.64
N HIS A 114 29.26 -9.06 5.63
CA HIS A 114 29.30 -9.48 7.04
C HIS A 114 28.37 -10.67 7.30
N HIS A 115 28.93 -11.86 7.57
CA HIS A 115 28.21 -13.13 7.64
C HIS A 115 26.92 -13.08 8.49
N ASN A 116 27.02 -12.63 9.75
CA ASN A 116 25.85 -12.62 10.65
C ASN A 116 24.80 -11.60 10.22
N TYR A 117 25.20 -10.53 9.54
CA TYR A 117 24.27 -9.52 9.03
C TYR A 117 23.57 -10.05 7.76
N GLY A 118 24.33 -10.66 6.85
CA GLY A 118 23.79 -11.37 5.69
C GLY A 118 22.85 -12.51 6.08
N GLN A 119 23.12 -13.24 7.16
CA GLN A 119 22.20 -14.25 7.69
C GLN A 119 20.88 -13.62 8.17
N VAL A 120 20.94 -12.51 8.92
CA VAL A 120 19.75 -11.79 9.39
C VAL A 120 18.94 -11.24 8.21
N LEU A 121 19.58 -10.70 7.18
CA LEU A 121 18.90 -10.24 5.98
C LEU A 121 18.24 -11.39 5.21
N ARG A 122 18.93 -12.54 5.07
CA ARG A 122 18.35 -13.75 4.45
C ARG A 122 17.15 -14.27 5.24
N GLU A 123 17.25 -14.32 6.56
CA GLU A 123 16.15 -14.76 7.43
C GLU A 123 14.96 -13.79 7.34
N LEU A 124 15.22 -12.48 7.37
CA LEU A 124 14.19 -11.46 7.21
C LEU A 124 13.50 -11.58 5.85
N ASN A 125 14.28 -11.74 4.77
CA ASN A 125 13.75 -11.99 3.43
C ASN A 125 12.97 -13.30 3.36
N ALA A 126 13.44 -14.39 3.97
CA ALA A 126 12.73 -15.67 3.96
C ALA A 126 11.40 -15.60 4.73
N LEU A 127 11.38 -14.94 5.89
CA LEU A 127 10.14 -14.74 6.67
C LEU A 127 9.16 -13.82 5.93
N GLN A 128 9.66 -12.79 5.25
CA GLN A 128 8.84 -11.95 4.38
C GLN A 128 8.34 -12.71 3.15
N SER A 129 9.17 -13.55 2.51
CA SER A 129 8.76 -14.40 1.40
C SER A 129 7.76 -15.48 1.80
N ARG A 130 7.75 -15.92 3.06
CA ARG A 130 6.71 -16.83 3.60
C ARG A 130 5.37 -16.14 3.85
N LEU A 131 5.38 -14.81 3.99
CA LEU A 131 4.16 -14.00 3.90
C LEU A 131 3.72 -13.81 2.44
N SER A 132 4.60 -14.07 1.47
CA SER A 132 4.28 -14.02 0.06
C SER A 132 3.52 -15.28 -0.39
N GLY A 133 2.23 -15.12 -0.66
CA GLY A 133 1.35 -16.05 -1.37
C GLY A 133 -0.07 -16.07 -0.80
N CYS A 134 -0.25 -15.64 0.45
CA CYS A 134 -1.44 -15.95 1.24
C CYS A 134 -2.28 -14.72 1.65
N THR A 135 -1.82 -13.52 1.34
CA THR A 135 -2.30 -12.29 1.99
C THR A 135 -3.04 -11.41 1.00
N LYS A 136 -3.91 -10.51 1.49
CA LYS A 136 -4.62 -9.56 0.62
C LYS A 136 -3.60 -8.68 -0.10
N PHE A 137 -2.70 -8.05 0.65
CA PHE A 137 -1.82 -7.01 0.13
C PHE A 137 -0.83 -7.50 -0.91
N GLU A 138 -0.27 -8.69 -0.74
CA GLU A 138 0.70 -9.20 -1.71
C GLU A 138 0.00 -9.81 -2.94
N LYS A 139 -1.24 -10.31 -2.83
CA LYS A 139 -2.08 -10.58 -4.01
C LYS A 139 -2.37 -9.32 -4.82
N LEU A 140 -2.57 -8.16 -4.19
CA LEU A 140 -2.79 -6.91 -4.92
C LEU A 140 -1.57 -6.50 -5.76
N LEU A 141 -0.36 -6.70 -5.22
CA LEU A 141 0.89 -6.46 -5.95
C LEU A 141 1.11 -7.52 -7.04
N ARG A 142 0.96 -8.81 -6.71
CA ARG A 142 1.19 -9.93 -7.62
C ARG A 142 0.29 -9.89 -8.85
N TYR A 143 -0.97 -9.49 -8.68
CA TYR A 143 -1.91 -9.36 -9.79
C TYR A 143 -1.84 -8.01 -10.50
N GLY A 144 -0.88 -7.13 -10.14
CA GLY A 144 -0.71 -5.83 -10.76
C GLY A 144 -1.97 -4.97 -10.68
N CYS A 145 -2.69 -5.02 -9.54
CA CYS A 145 -3.98 -4.35 -9.40
C CYS A 145 -3.89 -2.83 -9.50
N ALA A 146 -2.73 -2.24 -9.15
CA ALA A 146 -2.43 -0.82 -9.32
C ALA A 146 -0.92 -0.60 -9.44
N ASN A 147 -0.51 0.59 -9.90
CA ASN A 147 0.91 0.95 -9.98
C ASN A 147 1.51 1.18 -8.60
N LEU A 148 0.75 1.77 -7.69
CA LEU A 148 1.18 2.08 -6.33
C LEU A 148 0.14 1.60 -5.32
N CYS A 149 0.60 1.11 -4.17
CA CYS A 149 -0.27 0.68 -3.08
C CYS A 149 0.16 1.36 -1.79
N PHE A 150 -0.81 1.91 -1.06
CA PHE A 150 -0.59 2.66 0.18
C PHE A 150 -1.41 2.09 1.32
N LEU A 151 -0.78 1.89 2.46
CA LEU A 151 -1.44 1.62 3.72
C LEU A 151 -1.63 2.95 4.45
N VAL A 152 -2.87 3.26 4.82
CA VAL A 152 -3.24 4.49 5.53
C VAL A 152 -3.54 4.14 6.98
N LEU A 153 -2.77 4.70 7.90
CA LEU A 153 -2.77 4.35 9.32
C LEU A 153 -2.84 5.59 10.21
N PRO A 154 -3.46 5.51 11.39
CA PRO A 154 -3.20 6.44 12.49
C PRO A 154 -1.74 6.36 12.97
N ASN A 155 -1.21 7.46 13.51
CA ASN A 155 0.16 7.53 14.02
C ASN A 155 0.49 6.42 15.03
N GLU A 156 -0.42 6.17 15.96
CA GLU A 156 -0.27 5.18 17.03
C GLU A 156 -0.19 3.73 16.53
N LEU A 157 -0.65 3.45 15.30
CA LEU A 157 -0.60 2.13 14.70
C LEU A 157 0.59 1.94 13.76
N PHE A 158 1.31 3.01 13.42
CA PHE A 158 2.43 2.92 12.49
C PHE A 158 3.59 2.14 13.12
N ARG A 159 3.96 1.04 12.43
CA ARG A 159 5.15 0.25 12.73
C ARG A 159 5.76 -0.14 11.40
N ALA A 160 6.98 0.30 11.12
CA ALA A 160 7.65 0.02 9.85
C ALA A 160 7.69 -1.50 9.53
N SER A 161 7.83 -2.35 10.55
CA SER A 161 7.84 -3.80 10.40
C SER A 161 6.49 -4.44 10.05
N GLU A 162 5.37 -3.71 10.19
CA GLU A 162 4.03 -4.19 9.85
C GLU A 162 3.57 -3.72 8.46
N ILE A 163 4.35 -2.85 7.81
CA ILE A 163 4.08 -2.41 6.45
C ILE A 163 4.49 -3.52 5.48
N PRO A 164 3.59 -3.99 4.59
CA PRO A 164 3.94 -5.00 3.60
C PRO A 164 5.04 -4.50 2.67
N VAL A 165 5.91 -5.40 2.22
CA VAL A 165 6.94 -5.09 1.23
C VAL A 165 6.28 -4.55 -0.05
N GLY A 166 6.83 -3.46 -0.58
CA GLY A 166 6.31 -2.77 -1.78
C GLY A 166 5.19 -1.76 -1.51
N TRP A 167 4.60 -1.76 -0.31
CA TRP A 167 3.58 -0.79 0.06
C TRP A 167 4.18 0.49 0.64
N GLY A 168 3.57 1.62 0.30
CA GLY A 168 3.82 2.89 0.95
C GLY A 168 3.04 2.99 2.27
N ALA A 169 3.50 3.84 3.18
CA ALA A 169 2.82 4.12 4.43
C ALA A 169 2.45 5.59 4.52
N LEU A 170 1.14 5.86 4.57
CA LEU A 170 0.58 7.18 4.84
C LEU A 170 0.08 7.20 6.28
N VAL A 171 0.67 8.06 7.09
CA VAL A 171 0.40 8.12 8.53
C VAL A 171 -0.34 9.41 8.84
N GLU A 172 -1.47 9.27 9.50
CA GLU A 172 -2.29 10.39 9.95
C GLU A 172 -1.63 11.09 11.13
N SER A 173 -1.52 12.40 11.02
CA SER A 173 -1.09 13.30 12.09
C SER A 173 -1.77 14.65 11.91
N ASN A 174 -2.44 15.12 12.96
CA ASN A 174 -3.12 16.41 13.01
C ASN A 174 -4.10 16.64 11.84
N GLY A 175 -4.84 15.60 11.43
CA GLY A 175 -5.81 15.70 10.34
C GLY A 175 -5.18 15.80 8.94
N THR A 176 -3.91 15.43 8.80
CA THR A 176 -3.19 15.34 7.52
C THR A 176 -2.52 13.98 7.38
N LEU A 177 -2.13 13.60 6.16
CA LEU A 177 -1.36 12.37 5.91
C LEU A 177 0.07 12.69 5.52
N ALA A 178 1.03 12.12 6.23
CA ALA A 178 2.46 12.17 5.92
C ALA A 178 2.93 10.84 5.30
N LEU A 179 3.77 10.91 4.28
CA LEU A 179 4.38 9.73 3.65
C LEU A 179 5.59 9.27 4.46
N MET A 180 5.40 8.24 5.29
CA MET A 180 6.42 7.68 6.18
C MET A 180 7.19 6.51 5.54
N GLY A 181 6.67 5.94 4.47
CA GLY A 181 7.33 4.89 3.69
C GLY A 181 6.97 5.01 2.22
N LYS A 182 7.98 5.00 1.33
CA LYS A 182 7.76 5.11 -0.11
C LYS A 182 7.26 3.78 -0.68
N PRO A 183 6.17 3.77 -1.48
CA PRO A 183 5.75 2.58 -2.20
C PRO A 183 6.75 2.23 -3.31
N THR A 184 6.74 0.97 -3.73
CA THR A 184 7.42 0.53 -4.95
C THR A 184 6.48 0.69 -6.14
N TRP A 185 7.01 1.11 -7.28
CA TRP A 185 6.27 1.14 -8.53
C TRP A 185 6.08 -0.28 -9.09
N HIS A 186 4.85 -0.60 -9.45
CA HIS A 186 4.49 -1.85 -10.12
C HIS A 186 3.94 -1.58 -11.52
N ASN A 187 4.39 -2.37 -12.49
CA ASN A 187 3.87 -2.28 -13.85
C ASN A 187 2.47 -2.89 -13.91
N THR A 188 1.56 -2.18 -14.59
CA THR A 188 0.19 -2.66 -14.88
C THR A 188 -0.02 -2.65 -16.38
N THR A 189 -0.78 -3.64 -16.88
CA THR A 189 -1.13 -3.70 -18.30
C THR A 189 -2.11 -2.58 -18.66
N PRO A 190 -2.11 -2.11 -19.93
CA PRO A 190 -3.09 -1.12 -20.39
C PRO A 190 -4.55 -1.56 -20.16
N GLU A 191 -4.87 -2.83 -20.42
CA GLU A 191 -6.20 -3.40 -20.24
C GLU A 191 -6.63 -3.33 -18.77
N ASN A 192 -5.71 -3.62 -17.86
CA ASN A 192 -6.01 -3.54 -16.43
C ASN A 192 -6.31 -2.10 -15.98
N ARG A 193 -5.67 -1.10 -16.60
CA ARG A 193 -5.97 0.32 -16.30
C ARG A 193 -7.35 0.73 -16.81
N ILE A 194 -7.76 0.23 -17.98
CA ILE A 194 -9.12 0.44 -18.50
C ILE A 194 -10.13 -0.16 -17.52
N HIS A 195 -9.95 -1.43 -17.13
CA HIS A 195 -10.85 -2.05 -16.16
C HIS A 195 -10.81 -1.34 -14.80
N PHE A 196 -9.67 -0.83 -14.36
CA PHE A 196 -9.57 -0.03 -13.15
C PHE A 196 -10.44 1.24 -13.23
N LEU A 197 -10.38 1.95 -14.36
CA LEU A 197 -11.22 3.12 -14.63
C LEU A 197 -12.71 2.76 -14.72
N GLU A 198 -13.08 1.65 -15.37
CA GLU A 198 -14.45 1.14 -15.39
C GLU A 198 -14.97 0.87 -13.97
N ARG A 199 -14.13 0.30 -13.10
CA ARG A 199 -14.50 0.06 -11.70
C ARG A 199 -14.71 1.37 -10.92
N ILE A 200 -13.90 2.40 -11.19
CA ILE A 200 -14.09 3.75 -10.63
C ILE A 200 -15.39 4.36 -11.16
N ALA A 201 -15.61 4.34 -12.47
CA ALA A 201 -16.80 4.90 -13.10
C ALA A 201 -18.07 4.23 -12.57
N ALA A 202 -18.09 2.89 -12.49
CA ALA A 202 -19.20 2.15 -11.91
C ALA A 202 -19.45 2.51 -10.43
N ALA A 203 -18.40 2.82 -9.65
CA ALA A 203 -18.55 3.31 -8.30
C ALA A 203 -19.15 4.72 -8.26
N GLY A 204 -18.72 5.61 -9.16
CA GLY A 204 -19.32 6.92 -9.39
C GLY A 204 -20.81 6.82 -9.72
N THR A 205 -21.19 5.95 -10.65
CA THR A 205 -22.60 5.69 -10.99
C THR A 205 -23.40 5.21 -9.78
N ARG A 206 -22.85 4.32 -8.94
CA ARG A 206 -23.54 3.91 -7.70
C ARG A 206 -23.75 5.07 -6.73
N SER A 207 -22.79 5.98 -6.63
CA SER A 207 -22.93 7.20 -5.82
C SER A 207 -24.01 8.13 -6.38
N LEU A 208 -24.02 8.37 -7.70
CA LEU A 208 -25.06 9.13 -8.37
C LEU A 208 -26.44 8.50 -8.18
N ASN A 209 -26.57 7.19 -8.37
CA ASN A 209 -27.83 6.49 -8.14
C ASN A 209 -28.33 6.67 -6.71
N ARG A 210 -27.42 6.66 -5.71
CA ARG A 210 -27.81 6.93 -4.32
C ARG A 210 -28.30 8.36 -4.12
N GLU A 211 -27.63 9.33 -4.74
CA GLU A 211 -28.00 10.75 -4.69
C GLU A 211 -29.37 11.01 -5.32
N PHE A 212 -29.59 10.48 -6.52
CA PHE A 212 -30.85 10.60 -7.26
C PHE A 212 -31.91 9.56 -6.86
N ARG A 213 -31.62 8.71 -5.86
CA ARG A 213 -32.49 7.62 -5.38
C ARG A 213 -32.93 6.64 -6.47
N ILE A 214 -32.10 6.45 -7.49
CA ILE A 214 -32.32 5.49 -8.59
C ILE A 214 -32.12 4.08 -8.04
N SER A 215 -33.17 3.28 -8.08
CA SER A 215 -33.18 1.88 -7.67
C SER A 215 -32.82 0.93 -8.82
N PHE A 216 -32.35 -0.26 -8.46
CA PHE A 216 -32.10 -1.31 -9.45
C PHE A 216 -33.40 -1.79 -10.12
N GLU A 217 -34.51 -1.82 -9.39
CA GLU A 217 -35.83 -2.22 -9.88
C GLU A 217 -36.35 -1.27 -10.95
N GLU A 218 -36.21 0.04 -10.74
CA GLU A 218 -36.58 1.06 -11.74
C GLU A 218 -35.78 0.88 -13.03
N VAL A 219 -34.47 0.67 -12.93
CA VAL A 219 -33.60 0.43 -14.10
C VAL A 219 -34.01 -0.84 -14.84
N LEU A 220 -34.27 -1.95 -14.14
CA LEU A 220 -34.73 -3.19 -14.76
C LEU A 220 -36.08 -3.02 -15.44
N SER A 221 -37.03 -2.34 -14.78
CA SER A 221 -38.35 -2.08 -15.36
C SER A 221 -38.25 -1.26 -16.65
N SER A 222 -37.33 -0.28 -16.69
CA SER A 222 -37.07 0.52 -17.88
C SER A 222 -36.44 -0.30 -19.01
N ARG A 223 -35.57 -1.27 -18.70
CA ARG A 223 -34.98 -2.17 -19.70
C ARG A 223 -36.01 -3.10 -20.32
N SER A 224 -36.84 -3.73 -19.48
CA SER A 224 -37.93 -4.58 -19.95
C SER A 224 -38.91 -3.82 -20.85
N ARG A 225 -39.21 -2.55 -20.55
CA ARG A 225 -40.02 -1.67 -21.42
C ARG A 225 -39.32 -1.31 -22.73
N ALA A 226 -37.99 -1.20 -22.73
CA ALA A 226 -37.19 -0.90 -23.91
C ALA A 226 -36.89 -2.14 -24.78
N GLY A 227 -37.29 -3.34 -24.36
CA GLY A 227 -36.98 -4.59 -25.07
C GLY A 227 -35.51 -5.01 -24.98
N LEU A 228 -34.78 -4.55 -23.95
CA LEU A 228 -33.37 -4.86 -23.67
C LEU A 228 -33.20 -5.84 -22.52
#